data_AF-A0A920MVF8-F1
#
_entry.id   AF-A0A920MVF8-F1
#
_cell.length_a   1.000
_cell.length_b   1.000
_cell.length_c   1.000
_cell.angle_alpha   90.00
_cell.angle_beta   90.00
_cell.angle_gamma   90.00
#
_symmetry.space_group_name_H-M   'P 1'
#
loop_
_entity.id
_entity.type
_entity.pdbx_description
1 polymer ?
#
loop_
_entity_poly.entity_id
_entity_poly.type
_entity_poly.pdbx_seq_one_letter_code
_entity_poly.pdbx_strand_id
1 'polypeptide(L)' 'MHNTLFLNRGDQTFSEISQYSNTHASEWSWGTIFMDVDLDGHEDILIATGHMFDVQDSDSIKNKKMLYQK' A
#
# COMPACT_ATOMS: atom_id res chain seq x y z
N MET A 1 -8.88 -8.21 -3.49
CA MET A 1 -7.55 -8.71 -3.05
C MET A 1 -6.90 -7.59 -2.27
N HIS A 2 -6.09 -7.90 -1.24
CA HIS A 2 -5.38 -6.87 -0.46
C HIS A 2 -3.91 -7.29 -0.31
N ASN A 3 -3.04 -6.32 -0.11
CA ASN A 3 -1.64 -6.60 0.17
C ASN A 3 -1.47 -7.08 1.61
N THR A 4 -0.47 -7.93 1.84
CA THR A 4 -0.11 -8.44 3.16
C THR A 4 1.30 -7.97 3.53
N LEU A 5 1.49 -7.60 4.80
CA LEU A 5 2.78 -7.22 5.34
C LEU A 5 3.04 -8.05 6.60
N PHE A 6 4.12 -8.81 6.61
CA PHE A 6 4.49 -9.68 7.72
C PHE A 6 5.64 -9.08 8.54
N LEU A 7 5.36 -8.75 9.79
CA LEU A 7 6.36 -8.30 10.76
C LEU A 7 6.95 -9.51 11.51
N ASN A 8 8.27 -9.67 11.43
CA ASN A 8 8.99 -10.67 12.23
C ASN A 8 8.96 -10.28 13.71
N ARG A 9 8.51 -11.20 14.58
CA ARG A 9 8.41 -10.97 16.03
C ARG A 9 9.69 -11.32 16.81
N GLY A 10 10.70 -11.89 16.15
CA GLY A 10 11.97 -12.31 16.75
C GLY A 10 11.96 -13.70 17.37
N ASP A 11 10.82 -14.40 17.36
CA ASP A 11 10.62 -15.76 17.88
C ASP A 11 10.33 -16.78 16.76
N GLN A 12 10.77 -16.48 15.54
CA GLN A 12 10.49 -17.24 14.30
C GLN A 12 9.01 -17.22 13.88
N THR A 13 8.17 -16.40 14.51
CA THR A 13 6.80 -16.15 14.09
C THR A 13 6.65 -14.78 13.43
N PHE A 14 5.60 -14.65 12.62
CA PHE A 14 5.29 -13.43 11.88
C PHE A 14 3.87 -12.96 12.20
N SER A 15 3.71 -11.65 12.39
CA SER A 15 2.40 -10.99 12.49
C SER A 15 2.03 -10.33 11.17
N GLU A 16 0.83 -10.60 10.67
CA GLU A 16 0.25 -9.84 9.56
C GLU A 16 -0.19 -8.47 10.09
N ILE A 17 0.35 -7.39 9.51
CA ILE A 17 0.15 -6.00 9.97
C ILE A 17 -0.24 -5.05 8.83
N SER A 18 -0.72 -5.54 7.69
CA SER A 18 -1.04 -4.68 6.53
C SER A 18 -2.10 -3.63 6.84
N GLN A 19 -3.07 -3.95 7.69
CA GLN A 19 -4.10 -3.01 8.13
C GLN A 19 -3.53 -1.93 9.04
N TYR A 20 -2.67 -2.31 9.99
CA TYR A 20 -2.03 -1.36 10.92
C TYR A 20 -1.04 -0.42 10.22
N SER A 21 -0.34 -0.93 9.21
CA SER A 21 0.64 -0.17 8.42
C SER A 21 0.02 0.60 7.24
N ASN A 22 -1.31 0.52 7.06
CA ASN A 22 -2.02 1.06 5.88
C ASN A 22 -1.52 0.53 4.52
N THR A 23 -0.68 -0.51 4.50
CA THR A 23 -0.18 -1.12 3.26
C THR A 23 -1.23 -2.01 2.58
N HIS A 24 -2.32 -2.36 3.27
CA HIS A 24 -3.39 -3.20 2.73
C HIS A 24 -4.11 -2.60 1.52
N ALA A 25 -4.14 -1.26 1.40
CA ALA A 25 -4.93 -0.51 0.41
C ALA A 25 -4.05 0.31 -0.55
N SER A 26 -2.89 -0.21 -0.94
CA SER A 26 -1.99 0.47 -1.89
C SER A 26 -2.25 0.12 -3.35
N GLU A 27 -3.50 -0.11 -3.75
CA GLU A 27 -3.89 -0.41 -5.13
C GLU A 27 -3.20 -1.67 -5.73
N TRP A 28 -3.36 -1.90 -7.03
CA TRP A 28 -2.64 -2.98 -7.73
C TRP A 28 -1.13 -2.72 -7.70
N SER A 29 -0.44 -3.50 -6.88
CA SER A 29 0.99 -3.38 -6.61
C SER A 29 1.80 -4.30 -7.54
N TRP A 30 2.81 -3.74 -8.20
CA TRP A 30 3.69 -4.45 -9.14
C TRP A 30 5.04 -4.79 -8.53
N GLY A 31 5.40 -4.12 -7.44
CA GLY A 31 6.64 -4.36 -6.69
C GLY A 31 6.74 -3.49 -5.45
N THR A 32 7.61 -3.91 -4.53
CA THR A 32 7.87 -3.24 -3.25
C THR A 32 9.36 -3.13 -3.01
N ILE A 33 9.82 -2.00 -2.48
CA ILE A 33 11.22 -1.75 -2.10
C ILE A 33 11.24 -1.12 -0.71
N PHE A 34 12.22 -1.51 0.11
CA PHE A 34 12.52 -0.87 1.39
C PHE A 34 13.68 0.11 1.19
N MET A 35 13.48 1.37 1.58
CA MET A 35 14.48 2.44 1.44
C MET A 35 14.13 3.57 2.40
N ASP A 36 15.13 4.11 3.08
CA ASP A 36 14.99 5.36 3.84
C ASP A 36 14.96 6.55 2.85
N VAL A 37 13.78 7.15 2.66
CA VAL A 37 13.56 8.21 1.67
C VAL A 37 13.75 9.60 2.28
N ASP A 38 13.38 9.77 3.55
CA ASP A 38 13.45 11.06 4.24
C ASP A 38 14.71 11.24 5.13
N LEU A 39 15.55 10.21 5.19
CA LEU A 39 16.83 10.17 5.91
C LEU A 39 16.69 10.26 7.43
N ASP A 40 15.59 9.75 7.99
CA ASP A 40 15.36 9.72 9.43
C ASP A 40 16.00 8.51 10.14
N GLY A 41 16.59 7.57 9.36
CA GLY A 41 17.22 6.36 9.87
C GLY A 41 16.25 5.18 10.04
N HIS A 42 14.99 5.33 9.63
CA HIS A 42 14.01 4.26 9.51
C HIS A 42 13.76 3.94 8.03
N GLU A 43 13.64 2.65 7.68
CA GLU A 43 13.32 2.28 6.30
C GLU A 43 11.84 2.55 6.00
N ASP A 44 11.58 3.28 4.91
CA ASP A 44 10.26 3.42 4.33
C ASP A 44 9.92 2.27 3.38
N ILE A 45 8.62 2.07 3.16
CA ILE A 45 8.10 1.09 2.21
C ILE A 45 7.59 1.82 0.97
N LEU A 46 8.28 1.63 -0.15
CA LEU A 46 7.86 2.12 -1.46
C LEU A 46 7.14 1.03 -2.23
N ILE A 47 5.90 1.31 -2.64
CA ILE A 47 5.06 0.38 -3.39
C ILE A 47 4.82 0.94 -4.79
N ALA A 48 5.31 0.25 -5.82
CA ALA A 48 5.12 0.63 -7.21
C ALA A 48 3.74 0.18 -7.68
N THR A 49 2.86 1.14 -7.95
CA THR A 49 1.51 0.91 -8.48
C THR A 49 1.45 1.36 -9.94
N GLY A 50 0.78 0.56 -10.79
CA GLY A 50 0.67 0.82 -12.23
C GLY A 50 -0.63 1.53 -12.63
N HIS A 51 -1.52 1.73 -11.67
CA HIS A 51 -2.82 2.36 -11.85
C HIS A 51 -2.98 3.44 -10.78
N MET A 52 -3.46 4.63 -11.19
CA MET A 52 -3.76 5.71 -10.24
C MET A 52 -4.94 5.36 -9.33
N PHE A 53 -5.80 4.42 -9.74
CA PHE A 53 -6.98 3.94 -9.01
C PHE A 53 -7.28 2.50 -9.41
N ASP A 54 -7.81 1.71 -8.49
CA ASP A 54 -8.39 0.40 -8.74
C ASP A 54 -9.63 0.59 -9.63
N VAL A 55 -9.45 0.37 -10.92
CA VAL A 55 -10.54 0.40 -11.92
C VAL A 55 -11.53 -0.76 -11.74
N GLN A 56 -11.25 -1.71 -10.84
CA GLN A 56 -12.16 -2.78 -10.43
C GLN A 56 -12.84 -2.52 -9.07
N ASP A 57 -12.52 -1.43 -8.38
CA ASP A 57 -13.30 -1.00 -7.23
C ASP A 57 -14.72 -0.63 -7.70
N SER A 58 -15.74 -1.20 -7.04
CA SER A 58 -17.15 -0.96 -7.37
C SER A 58 -17.53 0.52 -7.22
N ASP A 59 -16.79 1.26 -6.39
CA ASP A 59 -16.99 2.70 -6.15
C ASP A 59 -16.05 3.62 -6.97
N SER A 60 -15.23 3.06 -7.87
CA SER A 60 -14.29 3.82 -8.72
C SER A 60 -14.95 4.94 -9.55
N ILE A 61 -16.23 4.79 -9.91
CA ILE A 61 -17.01 5.78 -10.66
C ILE A 61 -17.29 7.05 -9.84
N LYS A 62 -17.50 6.93 -8.52
CA LYS A 62 -17.76 8.08 -7.63
C LYS A 62 -16.52 8.95 -7.47
N ASN A 63 -15.38 8.32 -7.24
CA ASN A 63 -14.10 9.01 -7.05
C ASN A 63 -13.65 9.73 -8.33
N LYS A 64 -13.87 9.11 -9.50
CA LYS A 64 -13.61 9.75 -10.80
C LYS A 64 -14.43 11.02 -10.99
N LYS A 65 -15.71 11.02 -10.60
CA LYS A 65 -16.62 12.18 -10.78
C LYS A 65 -16.23 13.39 -9.92
N MET A 66 -15.65 13.17 -8.73
CA MET A 66 -15.17 14.26 -7.86
C MET A 66 -13.87 14.90 -8.35
N LEU A 67 -12.98 14.14 -9.01
CA LEU A 67 -11.73 14.69 -9.55
C LEU A 67 -11.94 15.58 -10.78
N TYR A 68 -12.88 15.26 -11.66
CA TYR A 68 -13.15 16.04 -12.89
C TYR A 68 -14.14 17.21 -12.69
N GLN A 69 -14.55 17.51 -11.45
CA GLN A 69 -15.42 18.66 -11.11
C GLN A 69 -14.70 19.79 -10.37
N LYS A 70 -13.36 19.74 -10.26
CA LYS A 70 -12.52 20.90 -9.92
C LYS A 70 -11.91 21.48 -11.18
#